data_AF-A0A915I737-F1
#
_entry.id   AF-A0A915I737-F1
#
_cell.length_a   1.000
_cell.length_b   1.000
_cell.length_c   1.000
_cell.angle_alpha   90.00
_cell.angle_beta   90.00
_cell.angle_gamma   90.00
#
_symmetry.space_group_name_H-M   'P 1'
#
loop_
_entity.id
_entity.type
_entity.pdbx_description
1 polymer ?
#
loop_
_entity_poly.entity_id
_entity_poly.type
_entity_poly.pdbx_seq_one_letter_code
_entity_poly.pdbx_strand_id
1 'polypeptide(L)'
;MDLIIKILVCSVLLDHNFGQDTSTQQSTVSTPPPPLLPAYDVKNLPSELRPLAFLVGKWRSDFDGKIRFPTIPVFTYGEELDISIAEKTFQGPPALNYR
;
A
#
# COMPACT_ATOMS: atom_id res chain seq x y z
N MET A 1 -5.57 14.59 -7.50
CA MET A 1 -4.11 14.44 -7.28
C MET A 1 -3.80 14.20 -5.79
N ASP A 2 -4.79 13.68 -5.06
CA ASP A 2 -4.85 13.77 -3.60
C ASP A 2 -4.36 12.51 -2.89
N LEU A 3 -4.36 11.35 -3.56
CA LEU A 3 -3.92 10.08 -2.99
C LEU A 3 -2.38 10.01 -2.88
N ILE A 4 -1.67 10.51 -3.91
CA ILE A 4 -0.20 10.54 -3.92
C ILE A 4 0.35 11.50 -2.84
N ILE A 5 -0.33 12.64 -2.61
CA ILE A 5 0.06 13.58 -1.55
C ILE A 5 -0.21 12.98 -0.17
N LYS A 6 -1.31 12.24 0.04
CA LYS A 6 -1.59 11.56 1.31
C LYS A 6 -0.55 10.48 1.64
N ILE A 7 -0.12 9.69 0.65
CA ILE A 7 0.94 8.68 0.83
C ILE A 7 2.27 9.36 1.19
N LEU A 8 2.63 10.44 0.49
CA LEU A 8 3.89 11.17 0.75
C LEU A 8 3.89 11.86 2.13
N VAL A 9 2.74 12.39 2.57
CA VAL A 9 2.61 13.05 3.89
C VAL A 9 2.69 12.03 5.03
N CYS A 10 2.14 10.82 4.89
CA CYS A 10 2.27 9.77 5.90
C CYS A 10 3.70 9.23 6.03
N SER A 11 4.46 9.13 4.93
CA SER A 11 5.86 8.67 5.01
C SER A 11 6.80 9.68 5.68
N VAL A 12 6.50 10.98 5.66
CA VAL A 12 7.35 12.02 6.27
C VAL A 12 6.98 12.31 7.74
N LEU A 13 5.75 12.03 8.17
CA LEU A 13 5.29 12.31 9.54
C LEU A 13 5.40 11.13 10.53
N LEU A 14 5.72 9.91 10.07
CA LEU A 14 5.80 8.73 10.94
C LEU A 14 7.19 8.47 11.54
N ASP A 15 8.23 9.21 11.15
CA ASP A 15 9.59 8.99 11.68
C ASP A 15 9.80 9.49 13.13
N HIS A 16 8.82 10.15 13.74
CA HIS A 16 9.04 10.80 15.04
C HIS A 16 8.12 10.43 16.20
N ASN A 17 7.03 9.69 16.00
CA ASN A 17 6.15 9.28 17.12
C ASN A 17 5.28 8.08 16.74
N PHE A 18 5.68 6.87 17.09
CA PHE A 18 4.70 5.83 17.40
C PHE A 18 5.23 4.91 18.52
N GLY A 19 5.14 5.44 19.73
CA GLY A 19 5.06 4.62 20.92
C GLY A 19 3.71 3.89 20.96
N GLN A 20 3.78 2.62 21.34
CA GLN A 20 2.80 1.80 22.06
C GLN A 20 1.40 2.43 22.26
N ASP A 21 0.36 1.82 21.68
CA ASP A 21 -0.76 1.21 22.43
C ASP A 21 -1.97 0.93 21.51
N THR A 22 -2.35 -0.34 21.37
CA THR A 22 -3.66 -0.87 21.81
C THR A 22 -3.86 -2.31 21.31
N SER A 23 -4.15 -3.18 22.27
CA SER A 23 -4.39 -4.61 22.11
C SER A 23 -5.66 -4.95 21.33
N THR A 24 -5.52 -5.82 20.34
CA THR A 24 -6.43 -6.97 20.18
C THR A 24 -5.54 -8.20 20.35
N GLN A 25 -5.79 -8.99 21.40
CA GLN A 25 -5.02 -10.21 21.68
C GLN A 25 -5.14 -11.17 20.49
N GLN A 26 -4.04 -11.41 19.79
CA GLN A 26 -3.87 -12.61 18.99
C GLN A 26 -2.76 -13.44 19.63
N SER A 27 -3.19 -14.51 20.30
CA SER A 27 -2.34 -15.45 21.00
C SER A 27 -1.16 -15.89 20.14
N THR A 28 0.01 -15.91 20.76
CA THR A 28 1.29 -16.31 20.21
C THR A 28 1.26 -17.76 19.73
N VAL A 29 0.97 -17.96 18.44
CA VAL A 29 1.59 -19.02 17.66
C VAL A 29 2.64 -18.30 16.83
N SER A 30 3.92 -18.51 17.13
CA SER A 30 5.03 -17.97 16.34
C SER A 30 5.10 -18.71 15.01
N THR A 31 4.09 -18.52 14.17
CA THR A 31 4.16 -18.88 12.76
C THR A 31 5.23 -17.98 12.14
N PRO A 32 6.21 -18.54 11.42
CA PRO A 32 7.15 -17.72 10.65
C PRO A 32 6.35 -16.70 9.82
N PRO A 33 6.83 -15.45 9.71
CA PRO A 33 6.17 -14.49 8.82
C PRO A 33 6.01 -15.15 7.46
N PRO A 34 4.81 -15.09 6.86
CA PRO A 34 4.56 -15.73 5.58
C PRO A 34 5.63 -15.27 4.58
N PRO A 35 6.14 -16.17 3.73
CA PRO A 35 7.16 -15.82 2.74
C PRO A 35 6.69 -14.62 1.92
N LEU A 36 7.56 -13.64 1.73
CA LEU A 36 7.30 -12.52 0.83
C LEU A 36 7.03 -13.07 -0.57
N LEU A 37 5.86 -12.76 -1.13
CA LEU A 37 5.52 -13.21 -2.46
C LEU A 37 6.44 -12.53 -3.48
N PRO A 38 6.90 -13.23 -4.52
CA PRO A 38 7.81 -12.67 -5.53
C PRO A 38 7.31 -11.37 -6.17
N ALA A 39 5.98 -11.22 -6.25
CA ALA A 39 5.29 -10.05 -6.78
C ALA A 39 5.44 -8.77 -5.93
N TYR A 40 5.91 -8.88 -4.68
CA TYR A 40 6.18 -7.74 -3.80
C TYR A 40 7.65 -7.61 -3.39
N ASP A 41 8.51 -8.50 -3.86
CA ASP A 41 9.94 -8.42 -3.55
C ASP A 41 10.58 -7.31 -4.40
N VAL A 42 11.00 -6.23 -3.74
CA VAL A 42 11.67 -5.07 -4.36
C VAL A 42 12.92 -5.47 -5.16
N LYS A 43 13.55 -6.61 -4.84
CA LYS A 43 14.69 -7.14 -5.61
C LYS A 43 14.31 -7.56 -7.02
N ASN A 44 13.05 -7.94 -7.23
CA ASN A 44 12.52 -8.32 -8.55
C ASN A 44 12.06 -7.11 -9.37
N LEU A 45 12.10 -5.90 -8.80
CA LEU A 45 11.63 -4.70 -9.46
C LEU A 45 12.64 -4.24 -10.54
N PRO A 46 12.18 -3.92 -11.76
CA PRO A 46 13.01 -3.34 -12.80
C PRO A 46 13.72 -2.06 -12.33
N SER A 47 14.93 -1.82 -12.85
CA SER A 47 15.77 -0.69 -12.42
C SER A 47 15.10 0.67 -12.64
N GLU A 48 14.29 0.76 -13.68
CA GLU A 48 13.52 1.92 -14.13
C GLU A 48 12.42 2.28 -13.13
N LEU A 49 11.90 1.29 -12.39
CA LEU A 49 10.80 1.46 -11.45
C LEU A 49 11.27 1.57 -9.99
N ARG A 50 12.58 1.47 -9.70
CA ARG A 50 13.11 1.62 -8.34
C ARG A 50 12.67 2.90 -7.62
N PRO A 51 12.54 4.08 -8.28
CA PRO A 51 12.02 5.27 -7.61
C PRO A 51 10.58 5.11 -7.08
N LEU A 52 9.83 4.14 -7.62
CA LEU A 52 8.46 3.80 -7.23
C LEU A 52 8.40 2.56 -6.32
N ALA A 53 9.54 2.03 -5.85
CA ALA A 53 9.58 0.83 -5.02
C ALA A 53 8.75 0.96 -3.74
N PHE A 54 8.63 2.18 -3.20
CA PHE A 54 7.83 2.45 -2.02
C PHE A 54 6.34 2.19 -2.23
N LEU A 55 5.83 2.17 -3.47
CA LEU A 55 4.44 1.89 -3.78
C LEU A 55 4.11 0.39 -3.74
N VAL A 56 5.10 -0.49 -3.92
CA VAL A 56 4.88 -1.93 -4.02
C VAL A 56 4.43 -2.49 -2.67
N GLY A 57 3.25 -3.08 -2.65
CA GLY A 57 2.62 -3.62 -1.45
C GLY A 57 1.11 -3.50 -1.46
N LYS A 58 0.51 -3.86 -0.33
CA LYS A 58 -0.93 -3.69 -0.09
C LYS A 58 -1.15 -2.49 0.82
N TRP A 59 -2.00 -1.59 0.37
CA TRP A 59 -2.37 -0.37 1.07
C TRP A 59 -3.81 -0.50 1.51
N ARG A 60 -4.09 -0.04 2.72
CA ARG A 60 -5.46 0.04 3.24
C ARG A 60 -5.67 1.43 3.76
N SER A 61 -6.69 2.12 3.25
CA SER A 61 -7.16 3.35 3.87
C SER A 61 -7.97 2.97 5.10
N ASP A 62 -7.65 3.59 6.22
CA ASP A 62 -8.60 3.68 7.33
C ASP A 62 -9.87 4.36 6.80
N PHE A 63 -11.03 3.89 7.26
CA PHE A 63 -12.36 4.27 6.78
C PHE A 63 -12.69 5.75 7.07
N ASP A 64 -11.94 6.69 6.53
CA ASP A 64 -12.14 8.14 6.59
C ASP A 64 -12.06 8.80 5.19
N GLY A 65 -12.12 7.99 4.13
CA GLY A 65 -12.28 8.48 2.76
C GLY A 65 -13.66 9.13 2.59
N LYS A 66 -13.77 10.44 2.84
CA LYS A 66 -14.99 11.22 2.57
C LYS A 66 -14.98 11.72 1.13
N ILE A 67 -15.82 11.14 0.28
CA ILE A 67 -16.02 11.66 -1.09
C ILE A 67 -17.15 12.70 -1.05
N ARG A 68 -16.93 13.84 -1.72
CA ARG A 68 -17.98 14.84 -1.96
C ARG A 68 -18.28 14.86 -3.45
N PHE A 69 -19.48 14.42 -3.82
CA PHE A 69 -20.03 14.62 -5.15
C PHE A 69 -21.25 15.54 -5.05
N PRO A 70 -21.49 16.45 -6.02
CA PRO A 70 -22.62 17.39 -5.95
C PRO A 70 -24.00 16.73 -5.88
N THR A 71 -24.13 15.51 -6.41
CA THR A 71 -25.40 14.79 -6.58
C THR A 71 -25.52 13.51 -5.75
N ILE A 72 -24.48 13.10 -5.02
CA ILE A 72 -24.47 11.88 -4.22
C ILE A 72 -24.22 12.27 -2.74
N PRO A 73 -25.02 11.76 -1.79
CA PRO A 73 -24.80 12.01 -0.36
C PRO A 73 -23.38 11.65 0.08
N VAL A 74 -22.86 12.35 1.09
CA VAL A 74 -21.53 12.06 1.62
C VAL A 74 -21.54 10.72 2.34
N PHE A 75 -20.62 9.83 1.96
CA PHE A 75 -20.39 8.56 2.63
C PHE A 75 -18.89 8.32 2.81
N THR A 76 -18.59 7.33 3.64
CA THR A 76 -17.22 6.89 3.91
C THR A 76 -17.01 5.48 3.37
N TYR A 77 -15.90 5.24 2.71
CA TYR A 77 -15.53 3.92 2.19
C TYR A 77 -14.14 3.55 2.68
N GLY A 78 -13.93 2.25 2.89
CA GLY A 78 -12.59 1.67 3.05
C GLY A 78 -12.05 1.34 1.67
N GLU A 79 -10.82 1.75 1.39
CA GLU A 79 -10.12 1.43 0.15
C GLU A 79 -9.01 0.44 0.47
N GLU A 80 -8.89 -0.62 -0.34
CA GLU A 80 -7.74 -1.50 -0.36
C GLU A 80 -7.14 -1.42 -1.76
N LEU A 81 -5.83 -1.21 -1.82
CA LEU A 81 -5.10 -1.05 -3.06
C LEU A 81 -3.93 -2.04 -3.08
N ASP A 82 -3.85 -2.84 -4.14
CA ASP A 82 -2.79 -3.83 -4.34
C ASP A 82 -1.89 -3.42 -5.51
N ILE A 83 -0.67 -3.02 -5.18
CA ILE A 83 0.35 -2.66 -6.16
C ILE A 83 1.43 -3.74 -6.16
N SER A 84 1.51 -4.49 -7.27
CA SER A 84 2.45 -5.60 -7.42
C SER A 84 3.32 -5.46 -8.68
N ILE A 85 4.47 -6.13 -8.68
CA ILE A 85 5.40 -6.17 -9.80
C ILE A 85 4.77 -6.99 -10.92
N ALA A 86 4.80 -6.44 -12.15
CA ALA A 86 4.33 -7.16 -13.33
C ALA A 86 5.17 -8.42 -13.59
N GLU A 87 4.54 -9.48 -14.10
CA GLU A 87 5.26 -10.72 -14.39
C GLU A 87 6.35 -10.48 -15.46
N LYS A 88 7.45 -11.23 -15.34
CA LYS A 88 8.58 -11.16 -16.30
C LYS A 88 8.20 -11.56 -17.73
N THR A 89 7.07 -12.23 -17.91
CA THR A 89 6.48 -12.62 -19.20
C THR A 89 5.78 -11.45 -19.91
N PHE A 90 5.59 -10.32 -19.23
CA PHE A 90 4.98 -9.13 -19.80
C PHE A 90 5.85 -8.56 -20.94
N GLN A 91 5.30 -8.49 -22.14
CA GLN A 91 6.01 -8.05 -23.35
C GLN A 91 6.01 -6.52 -23.54
N GLY A 92 5.53 -5.77 -22.56
CA GLY A 92 5.46 -4.30 -22.58
C GLY A 92 6.60 -3.62 -21.81
N PRO A 93 6.57 -2.29 -21.70
CA PRO A 93 7.51 -1.55 -20.87
C PRO A 93 7.39 -1.97 -19.39
N PRO A 94 8.46 -1.83 -18.58
CA PRO A 94 8.39 -2.08 -17.14
C PRO A 94 7.19 -1.37 -16.50
N ALA A 95 6.31 -2.14 -15.86
CA ALA A 95 5.08 -1.64 -15.26
C ALA A 95 4.78 -2.29 -13.90
N LEU A 96 3.91 -1.63 -13.13
CA LEU A 96 3.30 -2.16 -11.91
C LEU A 96 1.84 -2.52 -12.20
N ASN A 97 1.36 -3.60 -11.61
CA ASN A 97 -0.05 -3.94 -11.59
C ASN A 97 -0.78 -3.08 -10.55
N TYR A 98 -2.02 -2.70 -10.84
CA TYR A 98 -2.92 -1.95 -9.97
C TYR A 98 -4.24 -2.71 -9.84
N ARG A 99 -4.68 -3.03 -8.62
CA ARG A 99 -5.98 -3.66 -8.33
C ARG A 99 -6.63 -3.02 -7.12
#